data_AF-A0A957V5T2-F1
#
_entry.id   AF-A0A957V5T2-F1
#
_cell.length_a   1.000
_cell.length_b   1.000
_cell.length_c   1.000
_cell.angle_alpha   90.00
_cell.angle_beta   90.00
_cell.angle_gamma   90.00
#
_symmetry.space_group_name_H-M   'P 1'
#
loop_
_entity.id
_entity.type
_entity.pdbx_description
1 polymer ?
#
loop_
_entity_poly.entity_id
_entity_poly.type
_entity_poly.pdbx_seq_one_letter_code
_entity_poly.pdbx_strand_id
1 'polypeptide(L)'
;MTNPSPHRRPARAVWLVLAALMVAAILTVAGPARPAAASCGGTTTVGTEAQLNAAIAAFNAVAAGPCVFTIALSGNIDLTASTAMINNATTGVSLVIEGAAHTVDGQGKLGVRGFWVWRSTHVVINQITVKGGNLNDENGAGIRNEGNLTLTNSTITGNSVTGTKVVGGGGIENARGATLTVRNSTISGNSSAQTGGGIGSDGDVTLDSVTITNNSSTTCGSGYCGATGSLTIRNSIIAGNTGAPDCRDVLGNVTDQGHNLVQSQSNCGIVNGANGNIVGVSANLGALADNGGPTQTHLPNAGSPVINAG
;
A
#
# COMPACT_ATOMS: atom_id res chain seq x y z
N MET A 1 29.22 -99.81 56.83
CA MET A 1 29.15 -98.50 57.51
C MET A 1 30.45 -97.76 57.20
N THR A 2 30.55 -96.52 56.71
CA THR A 2 29.64 -95.48 56.21
C THR A 2 30.60 -94.46 55.58
N ASN A 3 30.22 -93.96 54.39
CA ASN A 3 30.58 -92.66 53.79
C ASN A 3 31.97 -92.42 53.14
N PRO A 4 32.02 -92.09 51.83
CA PRO A 4 33.16 -91.43 51.18
C PRO A 4 32.97 -89.91 51.10
N SER A 5 34.05 -89.12 51.18
CA SER A 5 34.04 -87.69 50.85
C SER A 5 35.19 -87.36 49.87
N PRO A 6 34.89 -86.99 48.60
CA PRO A 6 35.92 -86.72 47.61
C PRO A 6 36.23 -85.24 47.43
N HIS A 7 37.52 -84.99 47.20
CA HIS A 7 38.16 -84.06 46.27
C HIS A 7 37.56 -82.69 45.95
N ARG A 8 38.39 -81.69 46.27
CA ARG A 8 38.41 -80.30 45.81
C ARG A 8 38.27 -80.15 44.28
N ARG A 9 37.41 -79.21 43.84
CA ARG A 9 37.55 -78.45 42.59
C ARG A 9 37.11 -77.00 42.85
N PRO A 10 37.92 -75.96 42.57
CA PRO A 10 37.45 -74.59 42.57
C PRO A 10 36.69 -74.27 41.27
N ALA A 11 35.60 -73.50 41.42
CA ALA A 11 34.71 -73.09 40.35
C ALA A 11 35.40 -72.15 39.34
N ARG A 12 35.12 -72.37 38.05
CA ARG A 12 35.48 -71.47 36.94
C ARG A 12 34.66 -70.18 37.03
N ALA A 13 35.33 -69.04 37.11
CA ALA A 13 34.71 -67.73 36.93
C ALA A 13 34.41 -67.51 35.43
N VAL A 14 33.13 -67.33 35.10
CA VAL A 14 32.66 -66.90 33.78
C VAL A 14 32.35 -65.41 33.90
N TRP A 15 33.12 -64.55 33.23
CA TRP A 15 32.80 -63.14 33.07
C TRP A 15 31.91 -62.99 31.83
N LEU A 16 30.62 -62.72 32.05
CA LEU A 16 29.69 -62.24 31.02
C LEU A 16 29.85 -60.71 30.92
N VAL A 17 30.38 -60.23 29.81
CA VAL A 17 30.38 -58.80 29.46
C VAL A 17 29.00 -58.46 28.92
N LEU A 18 28.21 -57.72 29.70
CA LEU A 18 26.96 -57.09 29.25
C LEU A 18 27.31 -55.83 28.44
N ALA A 19 27.21 -55.92 27.11
CA ALA A 19 27.25 -54.76 26.23
C ALA A 19 25.85 -54.09 26.23
N ALA A 20 25.73 -52.95 26.90
CA ALA A 20 24.53 -52.12 26.82
C ALA A 20 24.55 -51.35 25.48
N LEU A 21 23.64 -51.69 24.56
CA LEU A 21 23.34 -50.86 23.39
C LEU A 21 22.57 -49.62 23.88
N MET A 22 23.24 -48.47 23.97
CA MET A 22 22.55 -47.18 24.00
C MET A 22 22.10 -46.82 22.58
N VAL A 23 20.81 -46.99 22.30
CA VAL A 23 20.18 -46.36 21.14
C VAL A 23 20.01 -44.88 21.49
N ALA A 24 20.89 -44.04 20.97
CA ALA A 24 20.69 -42.59 21.01
C ALA A 24 19.49 -42.26 20.10
N ALA A 25 18.36 -41.94 20.71
CA ALA A 25 17.26 -41.32 20.00
C ALA A 25 17.73 -39.93 19.54
N ILE A 26 18.03 -39.79 18.25
CA ILE A 26 18.22 -38.48 17.63
C ILE A 26 16.84 -37.83 17.61
N LEU A 27 16.56 -37.06 18.65
CA LEU A 27 15.44 -36.14 18.69
C LEU A 27 15.77 -35.05 17.67
N THR A 28 15.28 -35.20 16.44
CA THR A 28 15.26 -34.10 15.49
C THR A 28 14.32 -33.06 16.09
N VAL A 29 14.89 -31.99 16.65
CA VAL A 29 14.12 -30.78 16.90
C VAL A 29 13.70 -30.31 15.51
N ALA A 30 12.46 -30.61 15.13
CA ALA A 30 11.83 -29.95 14.02
C ALA A 30 11.90 -28.45 14.36
N GLY A 31 12.81 -27.73 13.71
CA GLY A 31 12.73 -26.27 13.68
C GLY A 31 11.32 -25.89 13.21
N PRO A 32 10.83 -24.68 13.52
CA PRO A 32 9.54 -24.23 13.04
C PRO A 32 9.49 -24.54 11.54
N ALA A 33 8.53 -25.37 11.13
CA ALA A 33 8.40 -25.77 9.75
C ALA A 33 8.46 -24.49 8.94
N ARG A 34 9.48 -24.36 8.07
CA ARG A 34 9.50 -23.25 7.11
C ARG A 34 8.12 -23.30 6.47
N PRO A 35 7.31 -22.23 6.55
CA PRO A 35 6.01 -22.23 5.91
C PRO A 35 6.27 -22.68 4.47
N ALA A 36 5.56 -23.73 4.03
CA ALA A 36 5.64 -24.16 2.64
C ALA A 36 5.49 -22.90 1.80
N ALA A 37 6.42 -22.66 0.86
CA ALA A 37 6.34 -21.51 -0.02
C ALA A 37 4.90 -21.46 -0.53
N ALA A 38 4.19 -20.36 -0.25
CA ALA A 38 2.77 -20.27 -0.60
C ALA A 38 2.64 -20.62 -2.08
N SER A 39 1.81 -21.61 -2.40
CA SER A 39 1.62 -22.02 -3.79
C SER A 39 1.06 -20.83 -4.54
N CYS A 40 1.76 -20.41 -5.58
CA CYS A 40 1.43 -19.23 -6.34
C CYS A 40 0.18 -19.44 -7.22
N GLY A 41 -0.64 -18.40 -7.34
CA GLY A 41 -1.89 -18.42 -8.11
C GLY A 41 -3.09 -18.85 -7.27
N GLY A 42 -3.84 -17.86 -6.79
CA GLY A 42 -5.05 -18.05 -6.00
C GLY A 42 -5.53 -16.75 -5.39
N THR A 43 -6.81 -16.73 -5.00
CA THR A 43 -7.41 -15.61 -4.28
C THR A 43 -7.48 -15.95 -2.80
N THR A 44 -6.84 -15.14 -1.97
CA THR A 44 -6.96 -15.19 -0.51
C THR A 44 -8.01 -14.18 -0.08
N THR A 45 -9.17 -14.65 0.37
CA THR A 45 -10.22 -13.78 0.90
C THR A 45 -9.93 -13.38 2.34
N VAL A 46 -10.01 -12.08 2.65
CA VAL A 46 -9.72 -11.54 3.98
C VAL A 46 -10.82 -10.57 4.42
N GLY A 47 -11.24 -10.65 5.68
CA GLY A 47 -12.26 -9.77 6.25
C GLY A 47 -11.84 -9.14 7.58
N THR A 48 -10.59 -9.32 7.99
CA THR A 48 -10.04 -8.81 9.26
C THR A 48 -8.59 -8.36 9.08
N GLU A 49 -8.12 -7.50 9.97
CA GLU A 49 -6.73 -7.00 9.98
C GLU A 49 -5.71 -8.15 10.06
N ALA A 50 -5.95 -9.14 10.93
CA ALA A 50 -5.06 -10.29 11.07
C ALA A 50 -4.97 -11.12 9.79
N GLN A 51 -6.10 -11.33 9.09
CA GLN A 51 -6.12 -12.05 7.82
C GLN A 51 -5.42 -11.28 6.71
N LEU A 52 -5.63 -9.96 6.62
CA LEU A 52 -4.94 -9.11 5.64
C LEU A 52 -3.43 -9.17 5.84
N ASN A 53 -2.96 -9.02 7.08
CA ASN A 53 -1.54 -9.10 7.41
C ASN A 53 -0.94 -10.48 7.14
N ALA A 54 -1.67 -11.57 7.44
CA ALA A 54 -1.25 -12.92 7.12
C ALA A 54 -1.15 -13.16 5.60
N ALA A 55 -2.11 -12.62 4.82
CA ALA A 55 -2.11 -12.72 3.37
C ALA A 55 -0.95 -11.93 2.73
N ILE A 56 -0.63 -10.73 3.24
CA ILE A 56 0.55 -9.96 2.83
C ILE A 56 1.82 -10.75 3.16
N ALA A 57 1.93 -11.35 4.36
CA ALA A 57 3.08 -12.18 4.72
C ALA A 57 3.23 -13.41 3.80
N ALA A 58 2.12 -14.04 3.40
CA ALA A 58 2.12 -15.14 2.44
C ALA A 58 2.59 -14.68 1.06
N PHE A 59 2.13 -13.52 0.57
CA PHE A 59 2.64 -12.91 -0.65
C PHE A 59 4.14 -12.64 -0.57
N ASN A 60 4.62 -12.07 0.53
CA ASN A 60 6.04 -11.78 0.74
C ASN A 60 6.92 -13.05 0.76
N ALA A 61 6.35 -14.21 1.12
CA ALA A 61 7.04 -15.49 1.16
C ALA A 61 7.09 -16.23 -0.19
N VAL A 62 6.41 -15.72 -1.23
CA VAL A 62 6.48 -16.30 -2.58
C VAL A 62 7.91 -16.21 -3.12
N ALA A 63 8.49 -17.35 -3.48
CA ALA A 63 9.91 -17.46 -3.86
C ALA A 63 10.15 -17.74 -5.36
N ALA A 64 9.10 -17.93 -6.16
CA ALA A 64 9.22 -18.19 -7.60
C ALA A 64 8.02 -17.61 -8.38
N GLY A 65 8.29 -17.09 -9.57
CA GLY A 65 7.30 -16.58 -10.53
C GLY A 65 7.39 -17.29 -11.89
N PRO A 66 6.59 -16.85 -12.89
CA PRO A 66 5.65 -15.73 -12.83
C PRO A 66 4.41 -16.06 -11.98
N CYS A 67 3.88 -15.07 -11.27
CA CYS A 67 2.78 -15.25 -10.35
C CYS A 67 2.01 -13.96 -10.11
N VAL A 68 0.68 -14.09 -10.09
CA VAL A 68 -0.22 -13.05 -9.58
C VAL A 68 -0.87 -13.59 -8.32
N PHE A 69 -0.50 -13.02 -7.17
CA PHE A 69 -1.12 -13.33 -5.89
C PHE A 69 -2.29 -12.36 -5.69
N THR A 70 -3.48 -12.87 -5.39
CA THR A 70 -4.65 -12.00 -5.20
C THR A 70 -5.12 -12.03 -3.75
N ILE A 71 -5.31 -10.85 -3.15
CA ILE A 71 -6.01 -10.67 -1.87
C ILE A 71 -7.37 -10.04 -2.20
N ALA A 72 -8.46 -10.65 -1.78
CA ALA A 72 -9.80 -10.09 -1.96
C ALA A 72 -10.41 -9.74 -0.61
N LEU A 73 -10.83 -8.48 -0.43
CA LEU A 73 -11.55 -8.08 0.77
C LEU A 73 -12.97 -8.65 0.75
N SER A 74 -13.44 -9.15 1.88
CA SER A 74 -14.83 -9.58 2.10
C SER A 74 -15.58 -8.72 3.12
N GLY A 75 -14.92 -7.68 3.64
CA GLY A 75 -15.47 -6.76 4.61
C GLY A 75 -14.55 -5.57 4.82
N ASN A 76 -15.07 -4.54 5.48
CA ASN A 76 -14.26 -3.43 5.93
C ASN A 76 -13.28 -3.91 7.00
N ILE A 77 -12.06 -3.39 6.95
CA ILE A 77 -10.96 -3.74 7.86
C ILE A 77 -10.57 -2.49 8.64
N ASP A 78 -10.85 -2.53 9.93
CA ASP A 78 -10.40 -1.52 10.89
C ASP A 78 -9.02 -1.89 11.41
N LEU A 79 -8.04 -1.02 11.19
CA LEU A 79 -6.65 -1.24 11.57
C LEU A 79 -6.39 -0.82 13.01
N THR A 80 -5.69 -1.66 13.77
CA THR A 80 -5.16 -1.35 15.09
C THR A 80 -3.68 -1.00 15.05
N ALA A 81 -2.97 -1.44 14.01
CA ALA A 81 -1.61 -1.07 13.67
C ALA A 81 -1.47 -0.89 12.15
N SER A 82 -0.33 -0.34 11.70
CA SER A 82 -0.01 -0.32 10.27
C SER A 82 -0.02 -1.74 9.69
N THR A 83 -0.50 -1.90 8.45
CA THR A 83 -0.41 -3.21 7.79
C THR A 83 1.03 -3.67 7.65
N ALA A 84 1.23 -4.97 7.50
CA ALA A 84 2.51 -5.52 7.10
C ALA A 84 3.00 -4.86 5.80
N MET A 85 4.31 -4.62 5.72
CA MET A 85 4.94 -4.09 4.53
C MET A 85 4.82 -5.10 3.39
N ILE A 86 4.45 -4.64 2.19
CA ILE A 86 4.34 -5.44 0.98
C ILE A 86 5.71 -5.40 0.28
N ASN A 87 6.48 -6.49 0.35
CA ASN A 87 7.90 -6.49 0.00
C ASN A 87 8.39 -7.77 -0.70
N ASN A 88 7.86 -8.05 -1.89
CA ASN A 88 8.32 -9.15 -2.73
C ASN A 88 8.96 -8.64 -4.03
N ALA A 89 10.28 -8.85 -4.16
CA ALA A 89 11.06 -8.48 -5.34
C ALA A 89 11.31 -9.65 -6.32
N THR A 90 10.64 -10.79 -6.13
CA THR A 90 10.81 -11.97 -6.99
C THR A 90 10.35 -11.66 -8.41
N THR A 91 11.21 -11.90 -9.39
CA THR A 91 10.93 -11.60 -10.80
C THR A 91 9.63 -12.27 -11.28
N GLY A 92 8.75 -11.48 -11.87
CA GLY A 92 7.46 -11.96 -12.40
C GLY A 92 6.38 -12.19 -11.34
N VAL A 93 6.64 -11.91 -10.07
CA VAL A 93 5.66 -11.97 -8.98
C VAL A 93 5.02 -10.59 -8.78
N SER A 94 3.70 -10.56 -8.66
CA SER A 94 2.91 -9.35 -8.41
C SER A 94 1.76 -9.61 -7.45
N LEU A 95 1.34 -8.56 -6.75
CA LEU A 95 0.18 -8.57 -5.86
C LEU A 95 -0.98 -7.81 -6.50
N VAL A 96 -2.17 -8.39 -6.46
CA VAL A 96 -3.44 -7.71 -6.70
C VAL A 96 -4.22 -7.69 -5.40
N ILE A 97 -4.67 -6.51 -4.98
CA ILE A 97 -5.62 -6.33 -3.88
C ILE A 97 -6.94 -5.89 -4.48
N GLU A 98 -7.93 -6.77 -4.45
CA GLU A 98 -9.31 -6.50 -4.83
C GLU A 98 -10.08 -6.02 -3.60
N GLY A 99 -10.34 -4.72 -3.54
CA GLY A 99 -11.05 -4.08 -2.44
C GLY A 99 -12.54 -4.39 -2.41
N ALA A 100 -13.16 -4.72 -3.56
CA ALA A 100 -14.59 -5.03 -3.67
C ALA A 100 -15.50 -4.01 -2.95
N ALA A 101 -15.19 -2.71 -3.11
CA ALA A 101 -15.85 -1.57 -2.45
C ALA A 101 -15.66 -1.48 -0.92
N HIS A 102 -14.81 -2.34 -0.33
CA HIS A 102 -14.52 -2.30 1.10
C HIS A 102 -13.47 -1.26 1.47
N THR A 103 -13.44 -0.95 2.76
CA THR A 103 -12.55 0.04 3.36
C THR A 103 -11.43 -0.62 4.15
N VAL A 104 -10.23 -0.08 4.05
CA VAL A 104 -9.14 -0.25 5.03
C VAL A 104 -8.99 1.06 5.79
N ASP A 105 -9.32 1.05 7.09
CA ASP A 105 -9.46 2.24 7.92
C ASP A 105 -8.42 2.26 9.06
N GLY A 106 -7.53 3.25 9.05
CA GLY A 106 -6.59 3.53 10.14
C GLY A 106 -7.26 4.07 11.42
N GLN A 107 -8.55 4.38 11.38
CA GLN A 107 -9.37 4.89 12.48
C GLN A 107 -8.86 6.20 13.09
N GLY A 108 -8.03 6.96 12.37
CA GLY A 108 -7.35 8.15 12.87
C GLY A 108 -6.32 7.86 13.96
N LYS A 109 -5.95 6.59 14.19
CA LYS A 109 -4.99 6.20 15.22
C LYS A 109 -3.59 6.64 14.83
N LEU A 110 -2.92 7.34 15.74
CA LEU A 110 -1.56 7.80 15.54
C LEU A 110 -0.60 6.60 15.35
N GLY A 111 0.23 6.65 14.30
CA GLY A 111 1.17 5.59 13.95
C GLY A 111 0.58 4.49 13.06
N VAL A 112 -0.63 4.68 12.52
CA VAL A 112 -1.29 3.70 11.65
C VAL A 112 -1.29 4.20 10.21
N ARG A 113 -0.73 3.35 9.33
CA ARG A 113 -0.72 3.49 7.87
C ARG A 113 -1.58 2.42 7.23
N GLY A 114 -2.31 2.79 6.17
CA GLY A 114 -3.11 1.86 5.37
C GLY A 114 -2.27 0.82 4.62
N PHE A 115 -1.33 1.25 3.77
CA PHE A 115 -0.45 0.33 3.03
C PHE A 115 0.98 0.87 2.86
N TRP A 116 1.95 -0.05 2.80
CA TRP A 116 3.33 0.27 2.44
C TRP A 116 3.85 -0.69 1.38
N VAL A 117 4.08 -0.18 0.17
CA VAL A 117 4.70 -0.92 -0.94
C VAL A 117 6.20 -0.66 -0.93
N TRP A 118 6.99 -1.72 -0.77
CA TRP A 118 8.44 -1.63 -0.74
C TRP A 118 9.07 -1.64 -2.14
N ARG A 119 10.35 -1.31 -2.19
CA ARG A 119 11.15 -1.28 -3.43
C ARG A 119 11.05 -2.57 -4.23
N SER A 120 11.07 -2.43 -5.54
CA SER A 120 11.03 -3.52 -6.52
C SER A 120 9.79 -4.44 -6.41
N THR A 121 8.75 -4.00 -5.72
CA THR A 121 7.49 -4.75 -5.56
C THR A 121 6.43 -4.20 -6.50
N HIS A 122 5.68 -5.08 -7.17
CA HIS A 122 4.63 -4.73 -8.11
C HIS A 122 3.26 -4.98 -7.49
N VAL A 123 2.47 -3.92 -7.30
CA VAL A 123 1.18 -3.97 -6.62
C VAL A 123 0.11 -3.26 -7.46
N VAL A 124 -1.02 -3.92 -7.62
CA VAL A 124 -2.26 -3.35 -8.15
C VAL A 124 -3.30 -3.36 -7.04
N ILE A 125 -3.97 -2.24 -6.79
CA ILE A 125 -5.07 -2.13 -5.84
C ILE A 125 -6.28 -1.58 -6.57
N ASN A 126 -7.40 -2.30 -6.47
CA ASN A 126 -8.63 -2.01 -7.20
C ASN A 126 -9.80 -1.85 -6.23
N GLN A 127 -10.71 -0.91 -6.50
CA GLN A 127 -12.01 -0.83 -5.81
C GLN A 127 -11.92 -0.78 -4.28
N ILE A 128 -10.96 -0.05 -3.73
CA ILE A 128 -10.76 0.06 -2.28
C ILE A 128 -10.98 1.49 -1.79
N THR A 129 -11.45 1.64 -0.56
CA THR A 129 -11.30 2.89 0.18
C THR A 129 -10.16 2.76 1.20
N VAL A 130 -9.16 3.63 1.16
CA VAL A 130 -8.11 3.72 2.19
C VAL A 130 -8.27 5.03 2.94
N LYS A 131 -8.54 4.94 4.24
CA LYS A 131 -8.80 6.13 5.05
C LYS A 131 -8.25 6.06 6.46
N GLY A 132 -8.29 7.20 7.15
CA GLY A 132 -8.02 7.28 8.59
C GLY A 132 -6.57 6.96 8.97
N GLY A 133 -5.65 6.83 8.02
CA GLY A 133 -4.23 6.75 8.31
C GLY A 133 -3.76 8.04 8.98
N ASN A 134 -3.03 7.93 10.09
CA ASN A 134 -2.58 9.08 10.86
C ASN A 134 -1.16 8.88 11.35
N LEU A 135 -0.22 9.66 10.81
CA LEU A 135 1.19 9.59 11.14
C LEU A 135 1.71 10.92 11.69
N ASN A 136 2.79 10.83 12.47
CA ASN A 136 3.57 11.97 12.91
C ASN A 136 5.03 11.75 12.49
N ASP A 137 5.59 12.73 11.80
CA ASP A 137 6.97 12.72 11.30
C ASP A 137 7.30 11.50 10.41
N GLU A 138 6.31 10.96 9.70
CA GLU A 138 6.46 9.91 8.69
C GLU A 138 5.65 10.20 7.42
N ASN A 139 6.07 9.65 6.28
CA ASN A 139 5.44 9.90 4.99
C ASN A 139 4.34 8.89 4.65
N GLY A 140 3.32 9.34 3.92
CA GLY A 140 2.28 8.50 3.33
C GLY A 140 1.39 7.85 4.38
N ALA A 141 0.50 8.64 5.01
CA ALA A 141 -0.36 8.11 6.07
C ALA A 141 -1.44 7.15 5.53
N GLY A 142 -1.99 7.42 4.35
CA GLY A 142 -2.82 6.43 3.65
C GLY A 142 -1.94 5.34 3.05
N ILE A 143 -1.11 5.73 2.08
CA ILE A 143 -0.24 4.82 1.34
C ILE A 143 1.18 5.39 1.24
N ARG A 144 2.18 4.56 1.49
CA ARG A 144 3.57 4.83 1.16
C ARG A 144 4.04 3.89 0.06
N ASN A 145 4.44 4.45 -1.08
CA ASN A 145 4.98 3.71 -2.21
C ASN A 145 6.47 3.96 -2.39
N GLU A 146 7.27 2.90 -2.32
CA GLU A 146 8.68 2.87 -2.70
C GLU A 146 8.93 1.91 -3.88
N GLY A 147 7.88 1.31 -4.45
CA GLY A 147 7.92 0.33 -5.53
C GLY A 147 7.10 0.76 -6.75
N ASN A 148 6.37 -0.18 -7.35
CA ASN A 148 5.47 0.07 -8.47
C ASN A 148 4.01 -0.18 -8.03
N LEU A 149 3.24 0.89 -7.91
CA LEU A 149 1.86 0.85 -7.45
C LEU A 149 0.91 1.35 -8.54
N THR A 150 -0.10 0.55 -8.86
CA THR A 150 -1.26 0.99 -9.64
C THR A 150 -2.51 1.00 -8.74
N LEU A 151 -3.20 2.14 -8.68
CA LEU A 151 -4.50 2.31 -8.03
C LEU A 151 -5.58 2.48 -9.10
N THR A 152 -6.66 1.69 -9.04
CA THR A 152 -7.81 1.88 -9.93
C THR A 152 -9.13 1.88 -9.18
N ASN A 153 -10.07 2.72 -9.63
CA ASN A 153 -11.44 2.77 -9.09
C ASN A 153 -11.48 2.88 -7.57
N SER A 154 -10.55 3.62 -6.97
CA SER A 154 -10.31 3.63 -5.52
C SER A 154 -10.50 5.02 -4.93
N THR A 155 -10.69 5.07 -3.62
CA THR A 155 -10.82 6.32 -2.87
C THR A 155 -9.78 6.38 -1.75
N ILE A 156 -8.92 7.40 -1.77
CA ILE A 156 -7.95 7.67 -0.70
C ILE A 156 -8.40 8.93 0.04
N THR A 157 -8.84 8.80 1.29
CA THR A 157 -9.49 9.91 1.98
C THR A 157 -9.21 10.01 3.47
N GLY A 158 -9.23 11.23 4.03
CA GLY A 158 -9.13 11.41 5.48
C GLY A 158 -7.84 10.89 6.11
N ASN A 159 -6.75 10.85 5.34
CA ASN A 159 -5.43 10.46 5.86
C ASN A 159 -4.61 11.71 6.20
N SER A 160 -3.84 11.67 7.30
CA SER A 160 -3.14 12.83 7.83
C SER A 160 -1.70 12.56 8.25
N VAL A 161 -0.77 13.44 7.84
CA VAL A 161 0.57 13.56 8.42
C VAL A 161 0.65 14.86 9.21
N THR A 162 0.78 14.78 10.53
CA THR A 162 0.75 15.95 11.43
C THR A 162 2.13 16.51 11.76
N GLY A 163 3.18 15.71 11.56
CA GLY A 163 4.56 16.11 11.85
C GLY A 163 5.18 17.01 10.78
N THR A 164 6.15 17.82 11.19
CA THR A 164 6.83 18.81 10.34
C THR A 164 8.28 18.46 10.05
N LYS A 165 8.78 17.30 10.49
CA LYS A 165 10.17 16.90 10.23
C LYS A 165 10.36 16.24 8.87
N VAL A 166 9.28 15.83 8.22
CA VAL A 166 9.34 15.09 6.96
C VAL A 166 8.47 15.74 5.89
N VAL A 167 8.94 15.62 4.66
CA VAL A 167 8.23 15.98 3.43
C VAL A 167 7.61 14.71 2.87
N GLY A 168 6.30 14.55 3.04
CA GLY A 168 5.58 13.38 2.56
C GLY A 168 4.09 13.64 2.45
N GLY A 169 3.47 13.00 1.47
CA GLY A 169 2.05 13.22 1.22
C GLY A 169 1.14 12.67 2.33
N GLY A 170 0.04 13.38 2.58
CA GLY A 170 -0.97 12.99 3.57
C GLY A 170 -1.72 11.73 3.15
N GLY A 171 -2.26 11.76 1.94
CA GLY A 171 -2.91 10.61 1.31
C GLY A 171 -1.89 9.58 0.86
N ILE A 172 -1.05 9.96 -0.11
CA ILE A 172 -0.07 9.09 -0.74
C ILE A 172 1.30 9.76 -0.74
N GLU A 173 2.31 9.01 -0.31
CA GLU A 173 3.70 9.33 -0.66
C GLU A 173 4.20 8.38 -1.74
N ASN A 174 4.80 8.94 -2.80
CA ASN A 174 5.50 8.19 -3.85
C ASN A 174 6.98 8.58 -3.91
N ALA A 175 7.81 7.74 -3.30
CA ALA A 175 9.21 8.02 -3.03
C ALA A 175 10.07 8.02 -4.31
N ARG A 176 11.31 8.49 -4.16
CA ARG A 176 12.29 8.54 -5.25
C ARG A 176 12.53 7.17 -5.88
N GLY A 177 12.41 7.11 -7.20
CA GLY A 177 12.58 5.88 -7.98
C GLY A 177 11.38 4.93 -7.94
N ALA A 178 10.29 5.31 -7.26
CA ALA A 178 9.02 4.61 -7.30
C ALA A 178 8.15 5.11 -8.46
N THR A 179 7.21 4.27 -8.89
CA THR A 179 6.20 4.61 -9.90
C THR A 179 4.82 4.46 -9.28
N LEU A 180 4.00 5.50 -9.42
CA LEU A 180 2.60 5.51 -9.03
C LEU A 180 1.74 5.77 -10.27
N THR A 181 0.79 4.88 -10.54
CA THR A 181 -0.26 5.11 -11.54
C THR A 181 -1.62 5.11 -10.87
N VAL A 182 -2.41 6.15 -11.08
CA VAL A 182 -3.75 6.29 -10.51
C VAL A 182 -4.76 6.47 -11.63
N ARG A 183 -5.81 5.63 -11.64
CA ARG A 183 -6.88 5.67 -12.64
C ARG A 183 -8.27 5.68 -12.04
N ASN A 184 -9.18 6.49 -12.59
CA ASN A 184 -10.60 6.47 -12.22
C ASN A 184 -10.82 6.55 -10.70
N SER A 185 -10.01 7.33 -10.00
CA SER A 185 -9.92 7.29 -8.54
C SER A 185 -10.11 8.69 -7.94
N THR A 186 -10.50 8.72 -6.68
CA THR A 186 -10.67 9.96 -5.91
C THR A 186 -9.63 10.02 -4.79
N ILE A 187 -8.92 11.15 -4.69
CA ILE A 187 -8.00 11.44 -3.59
C ILE A 187 -8.49 12.72 -2.92
N SER A 188 -9.14 12.60 -1.76
CA SER A 188 -9.78 13.77 -1.16
C SER A 188 -9.79 13.83 0.35
N GLY A 189 -9.78 15.03 0.92
CA GLY A 189 -9.84 15.18 2.38
C GLY A 189 -8.57 14.72 3.10
N ASN A 190 -7.44 14.59 2.42
CA ASN A 190 -6.17 14.21 3.02
C ASN A 190 -5.36 15.47 3.40
N SER A 191 -4.53 15.37 4.44
CA SER A 191 -3.76 16.51 4.93
C SER A 191 -2.31 16.18 5.26
N SER A 192 -1.41 17.12 5.02
CA SER A 192 -0.01 17.04 5.44
C SER A 192 0.42 18.37 6.04
N ALA A 193 1.10 18.35 7.17
CA ALA A 193 1.60 19.57 7.79
C ALA A 193 2.65 20.30 6.93
N GLN A 194 3.22 19.66 5.90
CA GLN A 194 4.18 20.30 4.98
C GLN A 194 3.75 20.21 3.51
N THR A 195 3.77 19.03 2.91
CA THR A 195 3.75 18.88 1.45
C THR A 195 2.74 17.85 0.99
N GLY A 196 2.03 18.11 -0.12
CA GLY A 196 1.26 17.07 -0.79
C GLY A 196 0.12 16.52 0.05
N GLY A 197 -0.85 17.36 0.43
CA GLY A 197 -2.01 16.90 1.21
C GLY A 197 -2.61 15.62 0.62
N GLY A 198 -2.86 15.65 -0.69
CA GLY A 198 -3.25 14.48 -1.48
C GLY A 198 -2.05 13.57 -1.79
N ILE A 199 -1.16 14.03 -2.68
CA ILE A 199 0.02 13.28 -3.14
C ILE A 199 1.29 14.11 -2.92
N GLY A 200 2.26 13.54 -2.21
CA GLY A 200 3.66 13.94 -2.26
C GLY A 200 4.44 12.98 -3.14
N SER A 201 5.39 13.49 -3.94
CA SER A 201 6.20 12.60 -4.77
C SER A 201 7.61 13.10 -5.12
N ASP A 202 8.56 12.19 -4.97
CA ASP A 202 9.92 12.26 -5.52
C ASP A 202 10.14 11.32 -6.72
N GLY A 203 9.17 10.44 -6.99
CA GLY A 203 9.15 9.47 -8.10
C GLY A 203 8.14 9.82 -9.20
N ASP A 204 7.96 8.92 -10.16
CA ASP A 204 7.09 9.18 -11.31
C ASP A 204 5.62 8.91 -10.98
N VAL A 205 4.75 9.84 -11.37
CA VAL A 205 3.30 9.78 -11.16
C VAL A 205 2.57 9.89 -12.49
N THR A 206 1.65 8.96 -12.75
CA THR A 206 0.68 9.04 -13.85
C THR A 206 -0.73 9.14 -13.30
N LEU A 207 -1.44 10.20 -13.67
CA LEU A 207 -2.83 10.44 -13.31
C LEU A 207 -3.72 10.40 -14.55
N ASP A 208 -4.79 9.65 -14.46
CA ASP A 208 -5.71 9.41 -15.56
C ASP A 208 -7.15 9.30 -15.05
N SER A 209 -7.98 10.29 -15.38
CA SER A 209 -9.37 10.32 -14.91
C SER A 209 -9.45 10.32 -13.38
N VAL A 210 -8.63 11.15 -12.74
CA VAL A 210 -8.49 11.23 -11.28
C VAL A 210 -9.05 12.56 -10.76
N THR A 211 -9.73 12.52 -9.61
CA THR A 211 -10.17 13.72 -8.90
C THR A 211 -9.36 13.88 -7.61
N ILE A 212 -8.57 14.96 -7.53
CA ILE A 212 -7.77 15.35 -6.36
C ILE A 212 -8.35 16.65 -5.79
N THR A 213 -9.09 16.56 -4.68
CA THR A 213 -9.83 17.71 -4.14
C THR A 213 -9.94 17.72 -2.62
N ASN A 214 -10.20 18.87 -2.00
CA ASN A 214 -10.33 19.00 -0.55
C ASN A 214 -9.12 18.49 0.25
N ASN A 215 -7.94 18.42 -0.36
CA ASN A 215 -6.72 18.08 0.35
C ASN A 215 -6.05 19.36 0.87
N SER A 216 -5.24 19.25 1.91
CA SER A 216 -4.57 20.41 2.50
C SER A 216 -3.09 20.20 2.83
N SER A 217 -2.30 21.26 2.60
CA SER A 217 -0.89 21.32 3.01
C SER A 217 -0.45 22.76 3.19
N THR A 218 0.71 23.00 3.83
CA THR A 218 1.15 24.36 4.15
C THR A 218 2.23 24.89 3.21
N THR A 219 3.07 24.01 2.65
CA THR A 219 4.33 24.40 2.02
C THR A 219 4.31 24.15 0.53
N CYS A 220 3.87 22.97 0.10
CA CYS A 220 3.89 22.54 -1.30
C CYS A 220 2.55 21.93 -1.70
N GLY A 221 2.10 22.27 -2.91
CA GLY A 221 1.02 21.62 -3.67
C GLY A 221 0.03 20.78 -2.85
N SER A 222 -1.12 21.32 -2.48
CA SER A 222 -2.05 20.63 -1.57
C SER A 222 -2.73 19.43 -2.19
N GLY A 223 -3.02 19.47 -3.50
CA GLY A 223 -3.42 18.28 -4.25
C GLY A 223 -2.22 17.42 -4.61
N TYR A 224 -1.26 17.99 -5.32
CA TYR A 224 -0.03 17.31 -5.77
C TYR A 224 1.21 18.17 -5.52
N CYS A 225 2.23 17.58 -4.91
CA CYS A 225 3.56 18.15 -4.74
C CYS A 225 4.63 17.23 -5.32
N GLY A 226 5.35 17.70 -6.36
CA GLY A 226 6.49 17.00 -6.95
C GLY A 226 7.80 17.70 -6.62
N ALA A 227 8.84 16.94 -6.20
CA ALA A 227 10.18 17.50 -5.98
C ALA A 227 11.20 17.09 -7.05
N THR A 228 11.26 15.79 -7.41
CA THR A 228 12.23 15.29 -8.40
C THR A 228 11.69 14.41 -9.52
N GLY A 229 10.51 13.81 -9.33
CA GLY A 229 9.91 12.91 -10.31
C GLY A 229 9.05 13.63 -11.35
N SER A 230 8.53 12.89 -12.32
CA SER A 230 7.64 13.44 -13.36
C SER A 230 6.16 13.29 -13.00
N LEU A 231 5.35 14.19 -13.56
CA LEU A 231 3.88 14.06 -13.53
C LEU A 231 3.38 13.92 -14.97
N THR A 232 2.76 12.79 -15.30
CA THR A 232 1.94 12.67 -16.51
C THR A 232 0.47 12.75 -16.11
N ILE A 233 -0.30 13.61 -16.75
CA ILE A 233 -1.68 13.87 -16.33
C ILE A 233 -2.62 14.01 -17.53
N ARG A 234 -3.74 13.28 -17.50
CA ARG A 234 -4.83 13.36 -18.49
C ARG A 234 -6.19 13.27 -17.84
N ASN A 235 -7.16 13.97 -18.42
CA ASN A 235 -8.57 13.89 -18.03
C ASN A 235 -8.82 14.03 -16.52
N SER A 236 -7.98 14.79 -15.81
CA SER A 236 -7.94 14.78 -14.35
C SER A 236 -8.25 16.15 -13.76
N ILE A 237 -8.79 16.15 -12.55
CA ILE A 237 -9.19 17.34 -11.80
C ILE A 237 -8.28 17.49 -10.59
N ILE A 238 -7.59 18.62 -10.47
CA ILE A 238 -6.87 19.04 -9.26
C ILE A 238 -7.42 20.41 -8.84
N ALA A 239 -8.39 20.41 -7.93
CA ALA A 239 -9.15 21.61 -7.58
C ALA A 239 -9.71 21.56 -6.15
N GLY A 240 -9.98 22.71 -5.55
CA GLY A 240 -10.55 22.81 -4.21
C GLY A 240 -9.62 22.32 -3.10
N ASN A 241 -8.30 22.27 -3.34
CA ASN A 241 -7.31 21.99 -2.29
C ASN A 241 -6.93 23.31 -1.59
N THR A 242 -6.50 23.22 -0.33
CA THR A 242 -6.37 24.41 0.55
C THR A 242 -5.02 24.49 1.27
N GLY A 243 -4.59 25.71 1.58
CA GLY A 243 -3.32 26.00 2.24
C GLY A 243 -2.23 26.41 1.25
N ALA A 244 -1.63 25.45 0.55
CA ALA A 244 -0.74 25.70 -0.58
C ALA A 244 -1.55 25.73 -1.90
N PRO A 245 -0.96 26.18 -3.04
CA PRO A 245 -1.57 26.01 -4.35
C PRO A 245 -2.01 24.57 -4.60
N ASP A 246 -3.00 24.34 -5.47
CA ASP A 246 -3.48 22.98 -5.81
C ASP A 246 -2.34 22.04 -6.23
N CYS A 247 -1.36 22.60 -6.93
CA CYS A 247 -0.25 21.88 -7.49
C CYS A 247 1.04 22.68 -7.38
N ARG A 248 2.15 22.00 -7.10
CA ARG A 248 3.49 22.58 -7.20
C ARG A 248 4.47 21.51 -7.65
N ASP A 249 5.09 21.73 -8.80
CA ASP A 249 6.24 20.98 -9.29
C ASP A 249 7.52 21.83 -9.13
N VAL A 250 8.55 21.26 -8.51
CA VAL A 250 9.86 21.92 -8.30
C VAL A 250 10.80 21.69 -9.50
N LEU A 251 10.49 20.77 -10.42
CA LEU A 251 11.27 20.49 -11.63
C LEU A 251 10.35 20.20 -12.82
N GLY A 252 10.05 21.23 -13.62
CA GLY A 252 9.02 21.29 -14.67
C GLY A 252 8.93 20.13 -15.68
N ASN A 253 8.54 18.96 -15.22
CA ASN A 253 8.35 17.76 -16.02
C ASN A 253 6.90 17.28 -15.88
N VAL A 254 5.97 18.21 -16.06
CA VAL A 254 4.57 17.88 -16.27
C VAL A 254 4.34 17.58 -17.74
N THR A 255 4.03 16.33 -18.03
CA THR A 255 3.54 15.90 -19.33
C THR A 255 2.02 16.00 -19.33
N ASP A 256 1.53 17.12 -19.85
CA ASP A 256 0.12 17.34 -20.12
C ASP A 256 -0.36 16.49 -21.31
N GLN A 257 -1.30 15.61 -21.06
CA GLN A 257 -1.98 14.79 -22.07
C GLN A 257 -3.41 15.27 -22.36
N GLY A 258 -3.79 16.44 -21.84
CA GLY A 258 -5.03 17.14 -22.17
C GLY A 258 -6.22 16.84 -21.26
N HIS A 259 -7.25 17.66 -21.43
CA HIS A 259 -8.54 17.58 -20.74
C HIS A 259 -8.45 17.65 -19.21
N ASN A 260 -7.45 18.35 -18.69
CA ASN A 260 -7.23 18.51 -17.27
C ASN A 260 -7.90 19.78 -16.74
N LEU A 261 -8.45 19.74 -15.53
CA LEU A 261 -8.83 20.94 -14.79
C LEU A 261 -7.91 21.17 -13.59
N VAL A 262 -7.24 22.32 -13.55
CA VAL A 262 -6.46 22.76 -12.38
C VAL A 262 -6.99 24.11 -11.89
N GLN A 263 -7.55 24.16 -10.67
CA GLN A 263 -8.17 25.39 -10.19
C GLN A 263 -7.14 26.50 -9.90
N SER A 264 -5.95 26.16 -9.42
CA SER A 264 -4.87 27.12 -9.22
C SER A 264 -4.18 27.51 -10.54
N GLN A 265 -3.89 28.81 -10.71
CA GLN A 265 -3.12 29.33 -11.86
C GLN A 265 -1.60 29.12 -11.72
N SER A 266 -1.14 28.65 -10.56
CA SER A 266 0.28 28.55 -10.23
C SER A 266 0.75 27.09 -10.27
N ASN A 267 1.68 26.79 -11.18
CA ASN A 267 2.71 25.74 -11.06
C ASN A 267 2.27 24.26 -11.09
N CYS A 268 1.44 23.90 -12.07
CA CYS A 268 1.29 22.52 -12.52
C CYS A 268 1.80 22.30 -13.96
N GLY A 269 2.41 23.30 -14.61
CA GLY A 269 2.80 23.19 -16.03
C GLY A 269 1.64 23.06 -17.03
N ILE A 270 0.38 23.09 -16.57
CA ILE A 270 -0.83 23.01 -17.40
C ILE A 270 -1.24 24.40 -17.85
N VAL A 271 -1.53 24.56 -19.15
CA VAL A 271 -1.89 25.84 -19.77
C VAL A 271 -3.39 25.88 -20.07
N ASN A 272 -4.05 26.96 -19.66
CA ASN A 272 -5.47 27.17 -19.93
C ASN A 272 -5.78 27.14 -21.43
N GLY A 273 -6.79 26.37 -21.85
CA GLY A 273 -7.22 26.27 -23.25
C GLY A 273 -6.32 25.43 -24.17
N ALA A 274 -5.10 25.08 -23.75
CA ALA A 274 -4.28 24.11 -24.46
C ALA A 274 -4.84 22.69 -24.25
N ASN A 275 -4.88 21.85 -25.27
CA ASN A 275 -5.31 20.44 -25.17
C ASN A 275 -6.65 20.20 -24.44
N GLY A 276 -7.59 21.15 -24.50
CA GLY A 276 -8.87 21.04 -23.77
C GLY A 276 -8.78 21.29 -22.27
N ASN A 277 -7.64 21.80 -21.77
CA ASN A 277 -7.45 22.09 -20.35
C ASN A 277 -8.23 23.31 -19.89
N ILE A 278 -8.63 23.27 -18.62
CA ILE A 278 -9.34 24.32 -17.92
C ILE A 278 -8.51 24.73 -16.71
N VAL A 279 -8.02 25.97 -16.66
CA VAL A 279 -7.15 26.42 -15.56
C VAL A 279 -7.67 27.71 -14.94
N GLY A 280 -7.56 27.81 -13.60
CA GLY A 280 -7.92 29.04 -12.89
C GLY A 280 -9.39 29.15 -12.50
N VAL A 281 -10.18 28.08 -12.64
CA VAL A 281 -11.61 28.06 -12.30
C VAL A 281 -11.93 26.90 -11.37
N SER A 282 -12.94 27.09 -10.53
CA SER A 282 -13.45 26.01 -9.67
C SER A 282 -14.03 24.87 -10.49
N ALA A 283 -13.72 23.65 -10.11
CA ALA A 283 -14.36 22.46 -10.67
C ALA A 283 -15.84 22.32 -10.28
N ASN A 284 -16.32 23.08 -9.28
CA ASN A 284 -17.71 23.03 -8.79
C ASN A 284 -18.18 21.59 -8.53
N LEU A 285 -17.47 20.90 -7.65
CA LEU A 285 -17.76 19.51 -7.29
C LEU A 285 -18.69 19.44 -6.08
N GLY A 286 -19.52 18.40 -6.02
CA GLY A 286 -20.32 18.04 -4.86
C GLY A 286 -19.50 17.41 -3.73
N ALA A 287 -20.19 17.02 -2.65
CA ALA A 287 -19.57 16.31 -1.54
C ALA A 287 -19.06 14.92 -1.95
N LEU A 288 -18.14 14.35 -1.16
CA LEU A 288 -17.75 12.95 -1.30
C LEU A 288 -18.96 12.07 -0.96
N ALA A 289 -19.45 11.31 -1.92
CA ALA A 289 -20.66 10.52 -1.78
C ALA A 289 -20.61 9.25 -2.64
N ASP A 290 -21.53 8.33 -2.39
CA ASP A 290 -21.79 7.24 -3.33
C ASP A 290 -22.53 7.81 -4.55
N ASN A 291 -21.83 7.87 -5.69
CA ASN A 291 -22.36 8.34 -6.96
C ASN A 291 -22.52 7.19 -7.98
N GLY A 292 -22.75 5.96 -7.50
CA GLY A 292 -23.03 4.79 -8.33
C GLY A 292 -21.81 4.02 -8.83
N GLY A 293 -20.62 4.35 -8.33
CA GLY A 293 -19.37 3.63 -8.60
C GLY A 293 -18.98 2.68 -7.45
N PRO A 294 -17.87 1.93 -7.59
CA PRO A 294 -17.41 1.00 -6.56
C PRO A 294 -16.89 1.69 -5.30
N THR A 295 -16.48 2.95 -5.38
CA THR A 295 -16.06 3.75 -4.22
C THR A 295 -16.65 5.15 -4.31
N GLN A 296 -16.64 5.88 -3.19
CA GLN A 296 -17.19 7.23 -3.13
C GLN A 296 -16.38 8.20 -4.01
N THR A 297 -17.07 9.11 -4.68
CA THR A 297 -16.47 10.12 -5.58
C THR A 297 -17.06 11.51 -5.33
N HIS A 298 -16.53 12.52 -6.01
CA HIS A 298 -17.07 13.87 -6.03
C HIS A 298 -17.77 14.13 -7.37
N LEU A 299 -19.10 14.06 -7.40
CA LEU A 299 -19.89 14.31 -8.62
C LEU A 299 -19.82 15.81 -8.99
N PRO A 300 -19.62 16.17 -10.27
CA PRO A 300 -19.76 17.56 -10.71
C PRO A 300 -21.17 18.09 -10.45
N ASN A 301 -21.29 19.27 -9.83
CA ASN A 301 -22.58 19.92 -9.65
C ASN A 301 -23.11 20.43 -11.01
N ALA A 302 -24.41 20.72 -11.08
CA ALA A 302 -25.00 21.39 -12.24
C ALA A 302 -24.24 22.69 -12.57
N GLY A 303 -23.88 22.87 -13.85
CA GLY A 303 -23.10 24.01 -14.33
C GLY A 303 -21.59 23.93 -14.03
N SER A 304 -21.10 22.79 -13.54
CA SER A 304 -19.66 22.55 -13.42
C SER A 304 -18.96 22.62 -14.80
N PRO A 305 -17.79 23.27 -14.89
CA PRO A 305 -17.04 23.37 -16.15
C PRO A 305 -16.44 22.03 -16.61
N VAL A 306 -16.41 20.99 -15.77
CA VAL A 306 -15.87 19.67 -16.14
C VAL A 306 -16.92 18.77 -16.82
N ILE A 307 -18.18 19.18 -16.86
CA ILE A 307 -19.23 18.41 -17.53
C ILE A 307 -18.98 18.46 -19.06
N ASN A 308 -18.81 17.29 -19.69
CA ASN A 308 -18.50 17.13 -21.11
C ASN A 308 -17.18 17.80 -21.56
N ALA A 309 -16.20 17.93 -20.67
CA ALA A 309 -14.93 18.58 -20.96
C ALA A 309 -13.78 17.62 -21.34
N GLY A 310 -14.01 16.31 -21.28
CA GLY A 310 -13.01 15.26 -21.51
C GLY A 310 -13.57 13.86 -21.31
#